data_AF-A0A4Y9ZJ24-F1
#
_entry.id   AF-A0A4Y9ZJ24-F1
#
_cell.length_a   1.000
_cell.length_b   1.000
_cell.length_c   1.000
_cell.angle_alpha   90.00
_cell.angle_beta   90.00
_cell.angle_gamma   90.00
#
_symmetry.space_group_name_H-M   'P 1'
#
loop_
_entity.id
_entity.type
_entity.pdbx_description
1 polymer ?
#
loop_
_entity_poly.entity_id
_entity_poly.type
_entity_poly.pdbx_seq_one_letter_code
_entity_poly.pdbx_strand_id
1 'polypeptide(L)'
;PAGTPRRVFVWHKLQYFAAMYVLQDIGRTWLSLTYVQSHGLQGTPTRDLPFFERVWTTIALGLITFMQAETVYVVGLIVDVSTGLFWAQPEHGRPMYDEYKAPQTIARSIAWDVFRVKKGLLTSRYIQLYLCFAMSGFFHCMAAKLAYPEKTFYNTFAGFIWQASGIVIEDFAIWAGRKAGFTSPNWKYLGYVWFLVFISWSAPLYFDDCVEGGWLRPETWPVSLIRGVWKGEWKANTV
;
A
#
# COMPACT_ATOMS: atom_id res chain seq x y z
N PRO A 1 15.60 31.11 -12.82
CA PRO A 1 14.20 30.84 -12.37
C PRO A 1 14.14 30.83 -10.84
N ALA A 2 13.35 31.71 -10.23
CA ALA A 2 13.17 31.70 -8.78
C ALA A 2 12.38 30.44 -8.38
N GLY A 3 12.97 29.59 -7.53
CA GLY A 3 12.32 28.39 -7.01
C GLY A 3 11.11 28.71 -6.13
N THR A 4 10.28 27.70 -5.82
CA THR A 4 9.13 27.85 -4.92
C THR A 4 9.60 28.34 -3.55
N PRO A 5 9.01 29.40 -2.97
CA PRO A 5 9.39 29.83 -1.63
C PRO A 5 9.13 28.74 -0.58
N ARG A 6 10.07 28.53 0.36
CA ARG A 6 9.97 27.50 1.42
C ARG A 6 8.64 27.55 2.18
N ARG A 7 8.19 28.75 2.54
CA ARG A 7 6.91 28.96 3.25
C ARG A 7 5.70 28.45 2.44
N VAL A 8 5.70 28.69 1.13
CA VAL A 8 4.61 28.24 0.23
C VAL A 8 4.61 26.71 0.14
N PHE A 9 5.79 26.11 -0.01
CA PHE A 9 5.94 24.65 -0.04
C PHE A 9 5.45 24.00 1.26
N VAL A 10 5.93 24.49 2.41
CA VAL A 10 5.55 23.95 3.73
C VAL A 10 4.05 24.09 3.95
N TRP A 11 3.46 25.25 3.62
CA TRP A 11 2.02 25.45 3.75
C TRP A 11 1.21 24.46 2.91
N HIS A 12 1.61 24.25 1.65
CA HIS A 12 0.96 23.28 0.78
C HIS A 12 1.07 21.86 1.34
N LYS A 13 2.23 21.47 1.87
CA LYS A 13 2.43 20.14 2.48
C LYS A 13 1.63 19.96 3.78
N LEU A 14 1.42 21.01 4.57
CA LEU A 14 0.52 20.98 5.73
C LEU A 14 -0.94 20.76 5.33
N GLN A 15 -1.41 21.43 4.26
CA GLN A 15 -2.76 21.19 3.73
C GLN A 15 -2.91 19.75 3.23
N TYR A 16 -1.90 19.24 2.53
CA TYR A 16 -1.88 17.86 2.05
C TYR A 16 -1.87 16.85 3.21
N PHE A 17 -1.08 17.09 4.25
CA PHE A 17 -1.08 16.31 5.49
C PHE A 17 -2.47 16.27 6.14
N ALA A 18 -3.15 17.41 6.25
CA ALA A 18 -4.50 17.47 6.80
C ALA A 18 -5.51 16.66 5.97
N ALA A 19 -5.42 16.70 4.64
CA ALA A 19 -6.27 15.89 3.77
C ALA A 19 -6.00 14.37 3.95
N MET A 20 -4.74 13.96 4.03
CA MET A 20 -4.37 12.56 4.27
C MET A 20 -4.87 12.07 5.63
N TYR A 21 -4.81 12.92 6.65
CA TYR A 21 -5.35 12.61 7.98
C TYR A 21 -6.85 12.31 7.90
N VAL A 22 -7.64 13.13 7.22
CA VAL A 22 -9.09 12.91 7.07
C VAL A 22 -9.35 11.60 6.33
N LEU A 23 -8.60 11.30 5.26
CA LEU A 23 -8.75 10.04 4.53
C LEU A 23 -8.41 8.81 5.39
N GLN A 24 -7.36 8.89 6.21
CA GLN A 24 -7.05 7.83 7.17
C GLN A 24 -8.16 7.66 8.20
N ASP A 25 -8.71 8.77 8.70
CA ASP A 25 -9.77 8.75 9.71
C ASP A 25 -11.07 8.13 9.17
N ILE A 26 -11.41 8.36 7.89
CA ILE A 26 -12.50 7.67 7.21
C ILE A 26 -12.25 6.15 7.17
N GLY A 27 -11.07 5.73 6.71
CA GLY A 27 -10.71 4.31 6.64
C GLY A 27 -10.73 3.63 8.01
N ARG A 28 -10.23 4.30 9.04
CA ARG A 28 -10.21 3.80 10.42
C ARG A 28 -11.59 3.74 11.05
N THR A 29 -12.42 4.75 10.76
CA THR A 29 -13.82 4.72 11.16
C THR A 29 -14.50 3.50 10.55
N TRP A 30 -14.27 3.19 9.26
CA TRP A 30 -14.76 1.95 8.65
C TRP A 30 -14.33 0.71 9.42
N LEU A 31 -13.04 0.58 9.74
CA LEU A 31 -12.51 -0.55 10.52
C LEU A 31 -13.10 -0.66 11.93
N SER A 32 -13.56 0.44 12.53
CA SER A 32 -14.24 0.42 13.83
C SER A 32 -15.71 -0.03 13.74
N LEU A 33 -16.31 0.00 12.55
CA LEU A 33 -17.69 -0.43 12.32
C LEU A 33 -17.76 -1.92 11.98
N THR A 34 -16.80 -2.39 11.21
CA THR A 34 -16.70 -3.78 10.81
C THR A 34 -15.99 -4.52 11.94
N TYR A 35 -16.49 -5.69 12.36
CA TYR A 35 -15.88 -6.54 13.41
C TYR A 35 -14.56 -7.17 12.94
N VAL A 36 -13.71 -6.40 12.25
CA VAL A 36 -12.44 -6.83 11.69
C VAL A 36 -11.49 -7.00 12.85
N GLN A 37 -10.79 -8.12 12.87
CA GLN A 37 -9.72 -8.31 13.83
C GLN A 37 -8.78 -7.11 13.73
N SER A 38 -8.50 -6.51 14.87
CA SER A 38 -7.52 -5.44 14.99
C SER A 38 -6.72 -5.72 16.26
N HIS A 39 -5.49 -5.24 16.33
CA HIS A 39 -4.63 -5.63 17.43
C HIS A 39 -5.22 -5.24 18.79
N GLY A 40 -5.40 -6.22 19.67
CA GLY A 40 -6.04 -6.04 20.98
C GLY A 40 -7.56 -6.15 20.98
N LEU A 41 -8.22 -6.28 19.82
CA LEU A 41 -9.67 -6.47 19.71
C LEU A 41 -10.01 -7.82 19.05
N GLN A 42 -10.93 -8.56 19.67
CA GLN A 42 -11.50 -9.76 19.05
C GLN A 42 -12.28 -9.37 17.78
N GLY A 43 -12.09 -10.10 16.70
CA GLY A 43 -12.77 -9.88 15.44
C GLY A 43 -12.50 -10.98 14.43
N THR A 44 -13.13 -10.89 13.27
CA THR A 44 -12.97 -11.82 12.15
C THR A 44 -11.77 -11.38 11.30
N PRO A 45 -10.84 -12.29 10.97
CA PRO A 45 -9.77 -12.00 10.01
C PRO A 45 -10.34 -11.46 8.69
N THR A 46 -9.65 -10.55 8.03
CA THR A 46 -10.15 -9.90 6.80
C THR A 46 -10.46 -10.93 5.72
N ARG A 47 -9.65 -12.01 5.65
CA ARG A 47 -9.82 -13.09 4.67
C ARG A 47 -11.17 -13.83 4.82
N ASP A 48 -11.68 -13.91 6.06
CA ASP A 48 -12.86 -14.69 6.43
C ASP A 48 -14.16 -13.87 6.37
N LEU A 49 -14.08 -12.57 6.06
CA LEU A 49 -15.24 -11.72 5.85
C LEU A 49 -16.02 -12.13 4.58
N PRO A 50 -17.35 -11.89 4.55
CA PRO A 50 -18.10 -12.01 3.31
C PRO A 50 -17.57 -11.03 2.25
N PHE A 51 -17.83 -11.34 0.98
CA PHE A 51 -17.12 -10.71 -0.14
C PHE A 51 -17.16 -9.18 -0.12
N PHE A 52 -18.33 -8.58 0.07
CA PHE A 52 -18.49 -7.11 0.01
C PHE A 52 -17.78 -6.42 1.17
N GLU A 53 -17.93 -6.95 2.38
CA GLU A 53 -17.26 -6.49 3.60
C GLU A 53 -15.75 -6.61 3.45
N ARG A 54 -15.28 -7.71 2.86
CA ARG A 54 -13.86 -7.93 2.55
C ARG A 54 -13.32 -6.92 1.55
N VAL A 55 -14.08 -6.59 0.49
CA VAL A 55 -13.67 -5.59 -0.50
C VAL A 55 -13.47 -4.23 0.17
N TRP A 56 -14.48 -3.75 0.89
CA TRP A 56 -14.42 -2.44 1.53
C TRP A 56 -13.37 -2.38 2.63
N THR A 57 -13.22 -3.44 3.42
CA THR A 57 -12.18 -3.54 4.43
C THR A 57 -10.79 -3.53 3.79
N THR A 58 -10.59 -4.25 2.69
CA THR A 58 -9.31 -4.24 1.94
C THR A 58 -8.99 -2.85 1.39
N ILE A 59 -9.99 -2.15 0.83
CA ILE A 59 -9.82 -0.77 0.36
C ILE A 59 -9.45 0.16 1.52
N ALA A 60 -10.14 0.05 2.65
CA ALA A 60 -9.85 0.86 3.84
C ALA A 60 -8.44 0.60 4.36
N LEU A 61 -8.02 -0.66 4.50
CA LEU A 61 -6.68 -1.05 4.94
C LEU A 61 -5.60 -0.56 3.96
N GLY A 62 -5.84 -0.69 2.66
CA GLY A 62 -4.96 -0.17 1.62
C GLY A 62 -4.82 1.35 1.68
N LEU A 63 -5.93 2.07 1.83
CA LEU A 63 -5.95 3.52 1.99
C LEU A 63 -5.19 3.95 3.24
N ILE A 64 -5.45 3.33 4.39
CA ILE A 64 -4.75 3.63 5.65
C ILE A 64 -3.25 3.41 5.49
N THR A 65 -2.84 2.25 4.97
CA THR A 65 -1.43 1.89 4.81
C THR A 65 -0.70 2.85 3.90
N PHE A 66 -1.30 3.16 2.73
CA PHE A 66 -0.74 4.13 1.78
C PHE A 66 -0.63 5.52 2.40
N MET A 67 -1.71 6.03 3.00
CA MET A 67 -1.72 7.36 3.58
C MET A 67 -0.78 7.48 4.76
N GLN A 68 -0.59 6.41 5.55
CA GLN A 68 0.36 6.39 6.65
C GLN A 68 1.80 6.48 6.16
N ALA A 69 2.16 5.72 5.12
CA ALA A 69 3.48 5.80 4.49
C ALA A 69 3.74 7.22 3.92
N GLU A 70 2.77 7.76 3.18
CA GLU A 70 2.84 9.11 2.60
C GLU A 70 2.92 10.19 3.70
N THR A 71 2.22 10.00 4.82
CA THR A 71 2.25 10.94 5.94
C THR A 71 3.64 11.06 6.54
N VAL A 72 4.31 9.93 6.81
CA VAL A 72 5.69 9.93 7.31
C VAL A 72 6.63 10.64 6.34
N TYR A 73 6.46 10.38 5.04
CA TYR A 73 7.24 11.03 4.00
C TYR A 73 7.03 12.56 3.97
N VAL A 74 5.78 13.02 4.00
CA VAL A 74 5.41 14.44 3.97
C VAL A 74 5.86 15.18 5.22
N VAL A 75 5.77 14.54 6.40
CA VAL A 75 6.32 15.12 7.64
C VAL A 75 7.83 15.28 7.53
N GLY A 76 8.54 14.29 6.99
CA GLY A 76 9.97 14.39 6.69
C GLY A 76 10.28 15.59 5.80
N LEU A 77 9.56 15.74 4.68
CA LEU A 77 9.74 16.90 3.78
C LEU A 77 9.47 18.25 4.46
N ILE A 78 8.43 18.33 5.31
CA ILE A 78 8.13 19.55 6.06
C ILE A 78 9.29 19.90 6.98
N VAL A 79 9.79 18.94 7.76
CA VAL A 79 10.90 19.13 8.69
C VAL A 79 12.17 19.52 7.93
N ASP A 80 12.55 18.76 6.91
CA ASP A 80 13.78 18.97 6.16
C ASP A 80 13.79 20.35 5.48
N VAL A 81 12.72 20.71 4.75
CA VAL A 81 12.65 21.98 4.02
C VAL A 81 12.47 23.18 4.96
N SER A 82 11.76 23.03 6.08
CA SER A 82 11.57 24.13 7.04
C SER A 82 12.85 24.46 7.81
N THR A 83 13.62 23.42 8.18
CA THR A 83 14.87 23.56 8.94
C THR A 83 16.09 23.78 8.04
N GLY A 84 16.00 23.40 6.77
CA GLY A 84 17.16 23.34 5.87
C GLY A 84 18.10 22.16 6.17
N LEU A 85 17.63 21.16 6.93
CA LEU A 85 18.37 19.92 7.17
C LEU A 85 18.72 19.25 5.84
N PHE A 86 19.93 18.68 5.73
CA PHE A 86 20.43 18.04 4.51
C PHE A 86 20.41 18.93 3.26
N TRP A 87 20.49 20.26 3.42
CA TRP A 87 20.37 21.22 2.31
C TRP A 87 19.07 21.03 1.52
N ALA A 88 18.02 20.54 2.18
CA ALA A 88 16.74 20.31 1.55
C ALA A 88 16.14 21.63 1.05
N GLN A 89 15.64 21.57 -0.18
CA GLN A 89 14.97 22.68 -0.83
C GLN A 89 13.61 22.18 -1.36
N PRO A 90 12.63 23.08 -1.55
CA PRO A 90 11.32 22.73 -2.10
C PRO A 90 11.37 21.88 -3.37
N GLU A 91 12.33 22.14 -4.26
CA GLU A 91 12.55 21.42 -5.51
C GLU A 91 12.98 19.95 -5.33
N HIS A 92 13.45 19.56 -4.14
CA HIS A 92 13.80 18.17 -3.83
C HIS A 92 12.56 17.33 -3.45
N GLY A 93 11.43 17.97 -3.12
CA GLY A 93 10.20 17.28 -2.70
C GLY A 93 9.46 16.64 -3.87
N ARG A 94 9.78 15.38 -4.18
CA ARG A 94 9.08 14.56 -5.19
C ARG A 94 7.89 13.80 -4.59
N PRO A 95 6.98 13.22 -5.38
CA PRO A 95 6.02 12.24 -4.86
C PRO A 95 6.75 10.99 -4.36
N MET A 96 6.29 10.41 -3.24
CA MET A 96 6.92 9.21 -2.66
C MET A 96 7.00 8.04 -3.65
N TYR A 97 6.00 7.92 -4.52
CA TYR A 97 5.83 6.77 -5.41
C TYR A 97 6.23 7.01 -6.88
N ASP A 98 6.78 8.18 -7.22
CA ASP A 98 7.05 8.57 -8.62
C ASP A 98 8.16 7.72 -9.28
N GLU A 99 9.12 7.22 -8.50
CA GLU A 99 10.26 6.46 -8.99
C GLU A 99 10.59 5.23 -8.11
N TYR A 100 9.67 4.27 -7.98
CA TYR A 100 9.96 2.95 -7.40
C TYR A 100 10.85 2.09 -8.31
N LYS A 101 12.07 2.57 -8.61
CA LYS A 101 13.03 1.93 -9.50
C LYS A 101 13.98 1.00 -8.75
N ALA A 102 14.20 1.18 -7.44
CA ALA A 102 15.21 0.40 -6.72
C ALA A 102 14.96 -1.13 -6.74
N PRO A 103 13.76 -1.65 -6.39
CA PRO A 103 13.48 -3.08 -6.51
C PRO A 103 13.56 -3.58 -7.96
N GLN A 104 13.13 -2.75 -8.91
CA GLN A 104 13.18 -3.07 -10.33
C GLN A 104 14.62 -3.17 -10.87
N THR A 105 15.52 -2.30 -10.41
CA THR A 105 16.94 -2.31 -10.78
C THR A 105 17.62 -3.58 -10.26
N ILE A 106 17.40 -3.94 -8.99
CA ILE A 106 17.96 -5.16 -8.42
C ILE A 106 17.40 -6.40 -9.15
N ALA A 107 16.08 -6.42 -9.40
CA ALA A 107 15.44 -7.51 -10.13
C ALA A 107 16.00 -7.68 -11.56
N ARG A 108 16.30 -6.57 -12.25
CA ARG A 108 16.96 -6.57 -13.57
C ARG A 108 18.36 -7.16 -13.51
N SER A 109 19.18 -6.73 -12.56
CA SER A 109 20.54 -7.26 -12.39
C SER A 109 20.51 -8.77 -12.11
N ILE A 110 19.64 -9.24 -11.22
CA ILE A 110 19.50 -10.68 -10.97
C ILE A 110 19.04 -11.41 -12.25
N ALA A 111 18.02 -10.91 -12.95
CA ALA A 111 17.51 -11.55 -14.16
C ALA A 111 18.55 -11.65 -15.29
N TRP A 112 19.34 -10.59 -15.50
CA TRP A 112 20.26 -10.49 -16.63
C TRP A 112 21.66 -10.97 -16.32
N ASP A 113 22.18 -10.66 -15.13
CA ASP A 113 23.57 -10.91 -14.78
C ASP A 113 23.75 -12.24 -14.05
N VAL A 114 22.76 -12.65 -13.23
CA VAL A 114 22.80 -13.93 -12.51
C VAL A 114 22.13 -15.04 -13.32
N PHE A 115 20.87 -14.88 -13.71
CA PHE A 115 20.14 -15.89 -14.48
C PHE A 115 20.43 -15.87 -15.98
N ARG A 116 21.20 -14.89 -16.47
CA ARG A 116 21.60 -14.77 -17.88
C ARG A 116 20.43 -14.77 -18.87
N VAL A 117 19.25 -14.30 -18.45
CA VAL A 117 18.08 -14.26 -19.32
C VAL A 117 18.21 -13.13 -20.32
N LYS A 118 17.95 -13.43 -21.60
CA LYS A 118 18.03 -12.43 -22.67
C LYS A 118 17.03 -11.30 -22.44
N LYS A 119 17.53 -10.06 -22.53
CA LYS A 119 16.75 -8.83 -22.41
C LYS A 119 15.63 -8.81 -23.46
N GLY A 120 14.46 -8.30 -23.07
CA GLY A 120 13.30 -8.15 -23.96
C GLY A 120 12.44 -9.41 -24.13
N LEU A 121 12.84 -10.57 -23.61
CA LEU A 121 11.99 -11.76 -23.61
C LEU A 121 10.88 -11.64 -22.56
N LEU A 122 9.73 -12.27 -22.83
CA LEU A 122 8.61 -12.36 -21.88
C LEU A 122 9.04 -13.01 -20.57
N THR A 123 9.87 -14.06 -20.64
CA THR A 123 10.46 -14.72 -19.48
C THR A 123 11.30 -13.76 -18.64
N SER A 124 12.08 -12.86 -19.27
CA SER A 124 12.85 -11.84 -18.55
C SER A 124 11.92 -10.88 -17.81
N ARG A 125 10.80 -10.47 -18.42
CA ARG A 125 9.82 -9.59 -17.78
C ARG A 125 9.19 -10.25 -16.56
N TYR A 126 8.76 -11.51 -16.67
CA TYR A 126 8.12 -12.20 -15.56
C TYR A 126 9.09 -12.55 -14.43
N ILE A 127 10.32 -12.95 -14.73
CA ILE A 127 11.35 -13.14 -13.69
C ILE A 127 11.58 -11.84 -12.92
N GLN A 128 11.71 -10.70 -13.61
CA GLN A 128 11.85 -9.41 -12.94
C GLN A 128 10.64 -9.06 -12.07
N LEU A 129 9.43 -9.34 -12.56
CA LEU A 129 8.18 -9.11 -11.84
C LEU A 129 8.15 -9.91 -10.52
N TYR A 130 8.39 -11.23 -10.59
CA TYR A 130 8.41 -12.09 -9.40
C TYR A 130 9.54 -11.71 -8.45
N LEU A 131 10.74 -11.40 -8.95
CA LEU A 131 11.84 -10.94 -8.10
C LEU A 131 11.53 -9.61 -7.40
N CYS A 132 10.91 -8.67 -8.10
CA CYS A 132 10.50 -7.38 -7.53
C CYS A 132 9.55 -7.59 -6.35
N PHE A 133 8.49 -8.38 -6.54
CA PHE A 133 7.54 -8.68 -5.47
C PHE A 133 8.13 -9.56 -4.36
N ALA A 134 8.95 -10.55 -4.70
CA ALA A 134 9.63 -11.39 -3.71
C ALA A 134 10.55 -10.57 -2.80
N MET A 135 11.33 -9.64 -3.37
CA MET A 135 12.18 -8.75 -2.58
C MET A 135 11.37 -7.83 -1.68
N SER A 136 10.30 -7.21 -2.20
CA SER A 136 9.38 -6.40 -1.38
C SER A 136 8.80 -7.23 -0.24
N GLY A 137 8.25 -8.41 -0.52
CA GLY A 137 7.71 -9.31 0.50
C GLY A 137 8.76 -9.72 1.52
N PHE A 138 10.00 -10.01 1.09
CA PHE A 138 11.11 -10.33 1.98
C PHE A 138 11.45 -9.18 2.93
N PHE A 139 11.57 -7.94 2.43
CA PHE A 139 11.85 -6.79 3.29
C PHE A 139 10.72 -6.51 4.28
N HIS A 140 9.45 -6.66 3.88
CA HIS A 140 8.32 -6.56 4.79
C HIS A 140 8.35 -7.65 5.86
N CYS A 141 8.63 -8.91 5.49
CA CYS A 141 8.77 -10.00 6.46
C CYS A 141 9.94 -9.78 7.42
N MET A 142 11.08 -9.30 6.92
CA MET A 142 12.26 -9.03 7.74
C MET A 142 11.98 -7.92 8.75
N ALA A 143 11.40 -6.80 8.32
CA ALA A 143 10.99 -5.73 9.22
C ALA A 143 9.99 -6.21 10.29
N ALA A 144 9.02 -7.04 9.88
CA ALA A 144 8.03 -7.62 10.77
C ALA A 144 8.64 -8.58 11.79
N LYS A 145 9.56 -9.44 11.35
CA LYS A 145 10.27 -10.39 12.21
C LYS A 145 11.22 -9.72 13.19
N LEU A 146 11.82 -8.58 12.82
CA LEU A 146 12.63 -7.76 13.73
C LEU A 146 11.78 -7.10 14.82
N ALA A 147 10.55 -6.69 14.49
CA ALA A 147 9.62 -6.11 15.46
C ALA A 147 8.95 -7.16 16.36
N TYR A 148 8.64 -8.35 15.81
CA TYR A 148 7.95 -9.45 16.49
C TYR A 148 8.67 -10.78 16.22
N PRO A 149 9.78 -11.06 16.93
CA PRO A 149 10.61 -12.25 16.71
C PRO A 149 9.86 -13.58 16.88
N GLU A 150 8.78 -13.60 17.65
CA GLU A 150 7.96 -14.77 17.95
C GLU A 150 6.97 -15.12 16.82
N LYS A 151 6.62 -14.18 15.95
CA LYS A 151 5.58 -14.38 14.92
C LYS A 151 6.13 -14.85 13.59
N THR A 152 5.27 -15.47 12.79
CA THR A 152 5.58 -15.85 11.40
C THR A 152 4.83 -14.98 10.43
N PHE A 153 5.48 -14.56 9.35
CA PHE A 153 4.91 -13.66 8.33
C PHE A 153 4.81 -14.36 6.96
N TYR A 154 4.44 -15.64 6.97
CA TYR A 154 4.34 -16.43 5.73
C TYR A 154 3.28 -15.86 4.77
N ASN A 155 2.12 -15.45 5.32
CA ASN A 155 1.03 -14.91 4.49
C ASN A 155 1.45 -13.57 3.87
N THR A 156 2.22 -12.75 4.59
CA THR A 156 2.85 -11.54 4.03
C THR A 156 3.65 -11.88 2.78
N PHE A 157 4.63 -12.78 2.87
CA PHE A 157 5.44 -13.14 1.70
C PHE A 157 4.58 -13.71 0.56
N ALA A 158 3.66 -14.63 0.88
CA ALA A 158 2.74 -15.23 -0.10
C ALA A 158 1.87 -14.16 -0.79
N GLY A 159 1.36 -13.19 -0.05
CA GLY A 159 0.54 -12.09 -0.56
C GLY A 159 1.26 -11.24 -1.60
N PHE A 160 2.56 -10.97 -1.39
CA PHE A 160 3.41 -10.29 -2.37
C PHE A 160 3.62 -11.13 -3.63
N ILE A 161 3.92 -12.42 -3.50
CA ILE A 161 4.06 -13.32 -4.66
C ILE A 161 2.77 -13.39 -5.46
N TRP A 162 1.62 -13.43 -4.79
CA TRP A 162 0.32 -13.41 -5.47
C TRP A 162 0.12 -12.15 -6.30
N GLN A 163 0.62 -10.98 -5.89
CA GLN A 163 0.52 -9.77 -6.74
C GLN A 163 1.20 -9.96 -8.10
N ALA A 164 2.38 -10.61 -8.13
CA ALA A 164 3.05 -10.95 -9.39
C ALA A 164 2.21 -11.93 -10.22
N SER A 165 1.64 -12.95 -9.59
CA SER A 165 0.77 -13.93 -10.27
C SER A 165 -0.51 -13.29 -10.81
N GLY A 166 -1.14 -12.36 -10.08
CA GLY A 166 -2.32 -11.62 -10.51
C GLY A 166 -2.07 -10.82 -11.79
N ILE A 167 -0.91 -10.14 -11.88
CA ILE A 167 -0.50 -9.40 -13.07
C ILE A 167 -0.27 -10.35 -14.26
N VAL A 168 0.34 -11.52 -14.04
CA VAL A 168 0.55 -12.52 -15.11
C VAL A 168 -0.80 -13.08 -15.60
N ILE A 169 -1.74 -13.33 -14.70
CA ILE A 169 -3.10 -13.78 -15.04
C ILE A 169 -3.81 -12.69 -15.86
N GLU A 170 -3.72 -11.44 -15.45
CA GLU A 170 -4.29 -10.30 -16.18
C GLU A 170 -3.67 -10.15 -17.58
N ASP A 171 -2.34 -10.21 -17.71
CA ASP A 171 -1.64 -10.17 -18.99
C ASP A 171 -2.12 -11.30 -19.92
N PHE A 172 -2.27 -12.51 -19.39
CA PHE A 172 -2.76 -13.66 -20.16
C PHE A 172 -4.20 -13.46 -20.62
N ALA A 173 -5.08 -12.97 -19.73
CA ALA A 173 -6.47 -12.67 -20.08
C ALA A 173 -6.57 -11.59 -21.16
N ILE A 174 -5.76 -10.53 -21.08
CA ILE A 174 -5.67 -9.48 -22.10
C ILE A 174 -5.19 -10.06 -23.43
N TRP A 175 -4.14 -10.89 -23.41
CA TRP A 175 -3.62 -11.55 -24.61
C TRP A 175 -4.67 -12.46 -25.26
N ALA A 176 -5.32 -13.32 -24.47
CA ALA A 176 -6.34 -14.24 -24.94
C ALA A 176 -7.54 -13.48 -25.51
N GLY A 177 -7.98 -12.41 -24.84
CA GLY A 177 -9.09 -11.60 -25.29
C GLY A 177 -8.80 -10.90 -26.61
N ARG A 178 -7.59 -10.34 -26.78
CA ARG A 178 -7.15 -9.75 -28.06
C ARG A 178 -7.11 -10.80 -29.16
N LYS A 179 -6.62 -12.01 -28.88
CA LYS A 179 -6.55 -13.11 -29.85
C LYS A 179 -7.94 -13.61 -30.26
N ALA A 180 -8.92 -13.53 -29.36
CA ALA A 180 -10.32 -13.83 -29.63
C ALA A 180 -11.07 -12.70 -30.38
N GLY A 181 -10.41 -11.59 -30.72
CA GLY A 181 -11.02 -10.48 -31.46
C GLY A 181 -11.81 -9.50 -30.59
N PHE A 182 -11.67 -9.56 -29.27
CA PHE A 182 -12.36 -8.62 -28.38
C PHE A 182 -11.70 -7.24 -28.43
N THR A 183 -12.40 -6.25 -28.98
CA THR A 183 -11.94 -4.84 -29.06
C THR A 183 -13.05 -3.91 -28.56
N SER A 184 -12.99 -3.51 -27.30
CA SER A 184 -13.92 -2.53 -26.71
C SER A 184 -13.18 -1.49 -25.87
N PRO A 185 -13.54 -0.20 -25.93
CA PRO A 185 -12.97 0.80 -25.02
C PRO A 185 -13.37 0.56 -23.55
N ASN A 186 -14.40 -0.26 -23.30
CA ASN A 186 -14.96 -0.50 -21.98
C ASN A 186 -14.28 -1.64 -21.20
N TRP A 187 -13.30 -2.35 -21.79
CA TRP A 187 -12.54 -3.41 -21.08
C TRP A 187 -11.82 -2.91 -19.83
N LYS A 188 -11.53 -1.60 -19.72
CA LYS A 188 -10.97 -0.99 -18.52
C LYS A 188 -11.83 -1.23 -17.26
N TYR A 189 -13.16 -1.26 -17.40
CA TYR A 189 -14.05 -1.51 -16.25
C TYR A 189 -13.96 -2.96 -15.78
N LEU A 190 -13.81 -3.91 -16.71
CA LEU A 190 -13.54 -5.30 -16.35
C LEU A 190 -12.19 -5.43 -15.64
N GLY A 191 -11.18 -4.69 -16.08
CA GLY A 191 -9.89 -4.58 -15.39
C GLY A 191 -10.04 -4.05 -13.95
N TYR A 192 -10.85 -3.03 -13.73
CA TYR A 192 -11.12 -2.53 -12.37
C TYR A 192 -11.86 -3.56 -11.51
N VAL A 193 -12.85 -4.27 -12.06
CA VAL A 193 -13.55 -5.34 -11.35
C VAL A 193 -12.59 -6.48 -11.01
N TRP A 194 -11.75 -6.90 -11.97
CA TRP A 194 -10.70 -7.89 -11.75
C TRP A 194 -9.76 -7.46 -10.63
N PHE A 195 -9.23 -6.24 -10.70
CA PHE A 195 -8.33 -5.70 -9.68
C PHE A 195 -9.00 -5.73 -8.29
N LEU A 196 -10.24 -5.26 -8.17
CA LEU A 196 -10.97 -5.25 -6.91
C LEU A 196 -11.19 -6.67 -6.37
N VAL A 197 -11.60 -7.61 -7.21
CA VAL A 197 -11.78 -9.02 -6.81
C VAL A 197 -10.43 -9.62 -6.37
N PHE A 198 -9.38 -9.41 -7.16
CA PHE A 198 -8.07 -9.99 -6.94
C PHE A 198 -7.41 -9.43 -5.68
N ILE A 199 -7.42 -8.10 -5.50
CA ILE A 199 -6.81 -7.45 -4.34
C ILE A 199 -7.58 -7.81 -3.06
N SER A 200 -8.91 -7.88 -3.12
CA SER A 200 -9.74 -8.27 -1.96
C SER A 200 -9.56 -9.72 -1.55
N TRP A 201 -9.00 -10.56 -2.42
CA TRP A 201 -8.65 -11.92 -2.10
C TRP A 201 -7.20 -12.05 -1.62
N SER A 202 -6.26 -11.38 -2.30
CA SER A 202 -4.82 -11.54 -2.05
C SER A 202 -4.25 -10.63 -0.95
N ALA A 203 -4.71 -9.38 -0.84
CA ALA A 203 -4.21 -8.43 0.15
C ALA A 203 -4.54 -8.77 1.61
N PRO A 204 -5.67 -9.43 1.94
CA PRO A 204 -5.91 -9.93 3.30
C PRO A 204 -4.78 -10.81 3.85
N LEU A 205 -4.04 -11.54 3.01
CA LEU A 205 -2.88 -12.32 3.43
C LEU A 205 -1.81 -11.43 4.12
N TYR A 206 -1.60 -10.23 3.60
CA TYR A 206 -0.69 -9.25 4.20
C TYR A 206 -1.32 -8.53 5.38
N PHE A 207 -2.56 -8.05 5.22
CA PHE A 207 -3.19 -7.23 6.25
C PHE A 207 -3.51 -7.99 7.54
N ASP A 208 -3.90 -9.25 7.45
CA ASP A 208 -4.16 -10.07 8.65
C ASP A 208 -2.87 -10.26 9.46
N ASP A 209 -1.73 -10.49 8.81
CA ASP A 209 -0.42 -10.56 9.47
C ASP A 209 -0.04 -9.19 10.10
N CYS A 210 -0.34 -8.06 9.44
CA CYS A 210 -0.13 -6.71 10.00
C CYS A 210 -1.02 -6.42 11.22
N VAL A 211 -2.27 -6.86 11.18
CA VAL A 211 -3.21 -6.78 12.31
C VAL A 211 -2.70 -7.61 13.47
N GLU A 212 -2.33 -8.86 13.22
CA GLU A 212 -1.82 -9.76 14.25
C GLU A 212 -0.54 -9.17 14.86
N GLY A 213 0.35 -8.64 14.03
CA GLY A 213 1.57 -7.93 14.42
C GLY A 213 1.34 -6.52 15.01
N GLY A 214 0.11 -6.05 15.23
CA GLY A 214 -0.08 -4.75 15.90
C GLY A 214 0.29 -3.51 15.10
N TRP A 215 0.53 -3.66 13.81
CA TRP A 215 0.86 -2.58 12.88
C TRP A 215 -0.40 -1.83 12.43
N LEU A 216 -1.52 -2.55 12.35
CA LEU A 216 -2.82 -1.98 12.02
C LEU A 216 -3.68 -1.98 13.28
N ARG A 217 -3.68 -0.83 13.95
CA ARG A 217 -4.58 -0.51 15.05
C ARG A 217 -5.76 0.29 14.48
N PRO A 218 -6.97 0.20 15.04
CA PRO A 218 -8.06 1.08 14.62
C PRO A 218 -7.71 2.55 14.93
N GLU A 219 -6.95 2.79 15.99
CA GLU A 219 -6.50 4.10 16.45
C GLU A 219 -4.99 4.29 16.25
N THR A 220 -4.59 5.35 15.53
CA THR A 220 -3.18 5.80 15.48
C THR A 220 -3.06 7.29 15.80
N TRP A 221 -4.14 8.04 15.56
CA TRP A 221 -4.27 9.41 15.98
C TRP A 221 -5.14 9.51 17.23
N PRO A 222 -4.82 10.41 18.17
CA PRO A 222 -5.56 10.55 19.43
C PRO A 222 -6.98 11.11 19.23
N VAL A 223 -7.27 11.67 18.06
CA VAL A 223 -8.54 12.33 17.73
C VAL A 223 -9.14 11.69 16.48
N SER A 224 -10.46 11.61 16.40
CA SER A 224 -11.19 11.22 15.19
C SER A 224 -12.21 12.30 14.86
N LEU A 225 -12.06 12.93 13.68
CA LEU A 225 -12.98 13.95 13.20
C LEU A 225 -14.28 13.32 12.71
N ILE A 226 -14.18 12.21 11.97
CA ILE A 226 -15.33 11.49 11.41
C ILE A 226 -16.17 10.89 12.53
N ARG A 227 -15.56 10.18 13.49
CA ARG A 227 -16.30 9.66 14.65
C ARG A 227 -16.78 10.77 15.58
N GLY A 228 -16.02 11.84 15.75
CA GLY A 228 -16.43 13.02 16.51
C GLY A 228 -17.70 13.67 15.95
N VAL A 229 -17.75 13.91 14.63
CA VAL A 229 -18.92 14.49 13.95
C VAL A 229 -20.10 13.50 13.93
N TRP A 230 -19.85 12.23 13.69
CA TRP A 230 -20.92 11.24 13.51
C TRP A 230 -21.51 10.72 14.83
N LYS A 231 -20.65 10.36 15.79
CA LYS A 231 -21.03 9.69 17.04
C LYS A 231 -20.77 10.53 18.30
N GLY A 232 -20.13 11.69 18.19
CA GLY A 232 -19.63 12.45 19.34
C GLY A 232 -18.34 11.89 19.96
N GLU A 233 -17.75 10.87 19.34
CA GLU A 233 -16.55 10.16 19.81
C GLU A 233 -15.27 10.86 19.30
N TRP A 234 -14.96 12.03 19.86
CA TRP A 234 -13.81 12.83 19.42
C TRP A 234 -12.47 12.21 19.77
N LYS A 235 -12.41 11.45 20.85
CA LYS A 235 -11.19 10.74 21.28
C LYS A 235 -11.26 9.31 20.79
N ALA A 236 -10.18 8.89 20.15
CA ALA A 236 -9.90 7.49 19.94
C ALA A 236 -9.83 6.78 21.30
N ASN A 237 -10.64 5.75 21.54
CA ASN A 237 -10.51 4.91 22.72
C ASN A 237 -9.17 4.16 22.60
N THR A 238 -8.13 4.66 23.27
CA THR A 238 -6.86 3.95 23.36
C THR A 238 -7.06 2.72 24.23
N VAL A 239 -7.12 1.54 23.60
CA VAL A 239 -6.96 0.26 24.29
C VAL A 239 -5.47 0.01 24.52
#